data_AF-A0A2H0K7D4-F1
#
_entry.id   AF-A0A2H0K7D4-F1
#
_cell.length_a   1.000
_cell.length_b   1.000
_cell.length_c   1.000
_cell.angle_alpha   90.00
_cell.angle_beta   90.00
_cell.angle_gamma   90.00
#
_symmetry.space_group_name_H-M   'P 1'
#
loop_
_entity.id
_entity.type
_entity.pdbx_description
1 polymer ?
#
loop_
_entity_poly.entity_id
_entity_poly.type
_entity_poly.pdbx_seq_one_letter_code
_entity_poly.pdbx_strand_id
1 'polypeptide(L)'
;SFKIQEAVEHIWASIKSLDQEIQHKEPFKLVKTNKEEGVEVIKSMVAKLFSIAEMLEPVLPETSKKIKFLIKENKSPNIPLFPRKD
;
A
#
# COMPACT_ATOMS: atom_id res chain seq x y z
N SER A 1 -21.87 18.37 7.36
CA SER A 1 -20.52 18.64 7.93
C SER A 1 -19.52 17.76 7.23
N PHE A 2 -18.36 18.28 6.83
CA PHE A 2 -17.30 17.47 6.23
C PHE A 2 -16.59 16.66 7.32
N LYS A 3 -16.44 15.35 7.11
CA LYS A 3 -15.89 14.42 8.10
C LYS A 3 -14.48 13.97 7.73
N ILE A 4 -13.56 14.94 7.69
CA ILE A 4 -12.19 14.71 7.20
C ILE A 4 -11.44 13.72 8.11
N GLN A 5 -11.63 13.80 9.43
CA GLN A 5 -11.06 12.85 10.38
C GLN A 5 -11.47 11.41 10.09
N GLU A 6 -12.77 11.14 9.91
CA GLU A 6 -13.27 9.78 9.60
C GLU A 6 -12.70 9.26 8.27
N ALA A 7 -12.54 10.13 7.27
CA ALA A 7 -11.90 9.76 6.01
C ALA A 7 -10.42 9.38 6.19
N VAL A 8 -9.67 10.14 7.00
CA VAL A 8 -8.27 9.85 7.32
C VAL A 8 -8.15 8.54 8.11
N GLU A 9 -9.02 8.31 9.10
CA GLU A 9 -9.08 7.06 9.85
C GLU A 9 -9.35 5.86 8.93
N HIS A 10 -10.25 6.00 7.96
CA HIS A 10 -10.53 4.95 6.98
C HIS A 10 -9.30 4.63 6.11
N ILE A 11 -8.53 5.65 5.69
CA ILE A 11 -7.28 5.45 4.94
C ILE A 11 -6.28 4.65 5.77
N TRP A 12 -6.09 5.01 7.05
CA TRP A 12 -5.20 4.28 7.96
C TRP A 12 -5.66 2.85 8.20
N ALA A 13 -6.96 2.62 8.36
CA ALA A 13 -7.53 1.28 8.48
C ALA A 13 -7.26 0.43 7.24
N SER A 14 -7.38 1.02 6.04
CA SER A 14 -7.08 0.35 4.76
C SER A 14 -5.59 -0.03 4.65
N ILE A 15 -4.68 0.87 5.05
CA ILE A 15 -3.23 0.59 5.12
C ILE A 15 -2.96 -0.59 6.07
N LYS A 16 -3.53 -0.56 7.28
CA LYS A 16 -3.35 -1.63 8.28
C LYS A 16 -3.89 -2.97 7.79
N SER A 17 -5.06 -2.97 7.15
CA SER A 17 -5.66 -4.18 6.60
C SER A 17 -4.79 -4.80 5.50
N LEU A 18 -4.24 -3.99 4.60
CA LEU A 18 -3.33 -4.46 3.56
C LEU A 18 -2.04 -5.05 4.15
N ASP A 19 -1.46 -4.40 5.16
CA ASP A 19 -0.26 -4.88 5.86
C ASP A 19 -0.51 -6.25 6.53
N GLN A 20 -1.65 -6.38 7.22
CA GLN A 20 -2.09 -7.66 7.81
C GLN A 20 -2.32 -8.74 6.75
N GLU A 21 -2.90 -8.40 5.60
CA GLU A 21 -3.10 -9.34 4.50
C GLU A 21 -1.75 -9.82 3.92
N ILE A 22 -0.77 -8.93 3.77
CA ILE A 22 0.59 -9.28 3.34
C ILE A 22 1.23 -10.24 4.35
N GLN A 23 1.11 -9.95 5.65
CA GLN A 23 1.68 -10.79 6.71
C GLN A 23 1.01 -12.16 6.76
N HIS A 24 -0.31 -12.25 6.57
CA HIS A 24 -1.04 -13.51 6.65
C HIS A 24 -0.87 -14.37 5.39
N LYS A 25 -0.87 -13.77 4.20
CA LYS A 25 -0.73 -14.51 2.93
C LYS A 25 0.71 -14.85 2.59
N GLU A 26 1.69 -14.18 3.21
CA GLU A 26 3.13 -14.37 2.99
C GLU A 26 3.48 -14.55 1.49
N PRO A 27 3.07 -13.62 0.60
CA PRO A 27 3.14 -13.82 -0.85
C PRO A 27 4.57 -14.11 -1.35
N PHE A 28 5.57 -13.56 -0.67
CA PHE A 28 6.98 -13.79 -0.98
C PHE A 28 7.44 -15.23 -0.73
N LYS A 29 6.79 -15.95 0.19
CA LYS A 29 6.99 -17.40 0.36
C LYS A 29 6.19 -18.15 -0.69
N LEU A 30 4.94 -17.73 -0.95
CA LEU A 30 4.07 -18.36 -1.94
C LEU A 30 4.70 -18.36 -3.34
N VAL A 31 5.34 -17.27 -3.78
CA VAL A 31 6.03 -17.21 -5.08
C VAL A 31 7.14 -18.28 -5.21
N LYS A 32 7.74 -18.73 -4.10
CA LYS A 32 8.77 -19.77 -4.11
C LYS A 32 8.21 -21.18 -4.28
N THR A 33 6.96 -21.40 -3.89
CA THR A 33 6.28 -22.71 -3.98
C THR A 33 5.33 -22.79 -5.17
N ASN A 34 4.52 -21.76 -5.37
CA ASN A 34 3.60 -21.58 -6.49
C ASN A 34 3.74 -20.16 -7.07
N LYS A 35 4.55 -20.04 -8.12
CA LYS A 35 4.90 -18.76 -8.73
C LYS A 35 3.68 -18.03 -9.30
N GLU A 36 2.78 -18.73 -9.98
CA GLU A 36 1.62 -18.12 -10.64
C GLU A 36 0.67 -17.51 -9.60
N GLU A 37 0.29 -18.31 -8.60
CA GLU A 37 -0.59 -17.85 -7.53
C GLU A 37 0.05 -16.72 -6.71
N GLY A 38 1.34 -16.84 -6.38
CA GLY A 38 2.07 -15.81 -5.66
C GLY A 38 2.11 -14.47 -6.41
N VAL A 39 2.29 -14.51 -7.74
CA VAL A 39 2.27 -13.31 -8.59
C VAL A 39 0.88 -12.66 -8.61
N GLU A 40 -0.19 -13.45 -8.71
CA GLU A 40 -1.56 -12.92 -8.68
C GLU A 40 -1.91 -12.26 -7.35
N VAL A 41 -1.48 -12.87 -6.23
CA VAL A 41 -1.66 -12.27 -4.90
C VAL A 41 -0.91 -10.93 -4.80
N ILE A 42 0.34 -10.86 -5.28
CA ILE A 42 1.12 -9.62 -5.29
C ILE A 42 0.44 -8.55 -6.14
N LYS A 43 -0.03 -8.89 -7.35
CA LYS A 43 -0.76 -7.94 -8.21
C LYS A 43 -1.99 -7.37 -7.51
N SER A 44 -2.76 -8.22 -6.84
CA SER A 44 -3.92 -7.78 -6.04
C SER A 44 -3.50 -6.82 -4.92
N MET A 45 -2.40 -7.09 -4.22
CA MET A 45 -1.90 -6.22 -3.14
C MET A 45 -1.41 -4.87 -3.69
N VAL A 46 -0.72 -4.87 -4.82
CA VAL A 46 -0.25 -3.65 -5.50
C VAL A 46 -1.44 -2.80 -5.97
N ALA A 47 -2.49 -3.42 -6.52
CA ALA A 47 -3.71 -2.72 -6.90
C ALA A 47 -4.40 -2.05 -5.70
N LYS A 48 -4.51 -2.75 -4.57
CA LYS A 48 -5.03 -2.18 -3.32
C LYS A 48 -4.17 -1.00 -2.82
N LEU A 49 -2.84 -1.13 -2.88
CA LEU A 49 -1.93 -0.05 -2.50
C LEU A 49 -2.10 1.18 -3.39
N PHE A 50 -2.33 0.99 -4.69
CA PHE A 50 -2.60 2.09 -5.62
C PHE A 50 -3.90 2.83 -5.24
N SER A 51 -4.99 2.10 -4.95
CA SER A 51 -6.24 2.70 -4.48
C SER A 51 -6.05 3.47 -3.17
N ILE A 52 -5.24 2.97 -2.24
CA ILE A 52 -4.89 3.69 -1.01
C ILE A 52 -4.15 4.99 -1.34
N ALA A 53 -3.21 4.97 -2.30
CA ALA A 53 -2.51 6.16 -2.72
C ALA A 53 -3.48 7.21 -3.30
N GLU A 54 -4.49 6.82 -4.07
CA GLU A 54 -5.54 7.74 -4.55
C GLU A 54 -6.33 8.37 -3.40
N MET A 55 -6.75 7.58 -2.41
CA MET A 55 -7.44 8.12 -1.24
C MET A 55 -6.56 9.07 -0.41
N LEU A 56 -5.24 8.83 -0.41
CA LEU A 56 -4.27 9.64 0.31
C LEU A 56 -3.98 10.99 -0.37
N GLU A 57 -4.24 11.12 -1.68
CA GLU A 57 -3.93 12.31 -2.48
C GLU A 57 -4.44 13.65 -1.89
N PRO A 58 -5.70 13.78 -1.43
CA PRO A 58 -6.18 15.03 -0.83
C PRO A 58 -5.54 15.37 0.53
N VAL A 59 -4.88 14.41 1.19
CA VAL A 59 -4.30 14.57 2.53
C VAL A 59 -2.78 14.71 2.49
N LEU A 60 -2.10 13.84 1.72
CA LEU A 60 -0.65 13.82 1.52
C LEU A 60 -0.34 13.63 0.02
N PRO A 61 -0.48 14.69 -0.80
CA PRO A 61 -0.36 14.59 -2.26
C PRO A 61 1.03 14.13 -2.72
N GLU A 62 2.09 14.61 -2.08
CA GLU A 62 3.46 14.24 -2.45
C GLU A 62 3.75 12.76 -2.13
N THR A 63 3.25 12.26 -1.01
CA THR A 63 3.36 10.84 -0.66
C THR A 63 2.56 9.96 -1.61
N SER A 64 1.33 10.37 -1.95
CA SER A 64 0.49 9.69 -2.95
C SER A 64 1.19 9.56 -4.30
N LYS A 65 1.70 10.67 -4.85
CA LYS A 65 2.46 10.69 -6.11
C LYS A 65 3.66 9.76 -6.06
N LYS A 66 4.41 9.78 -4.95
CA LYS A 66 5.59 8.93 -4.77
C LYS A 66 5.24 7.45 -4.74
N ILE A 67 4.16 7.06 -4.07
CA ILE A 67 3.66 5.68 -4.08
C ILE A 67 3.26 5.27 -5.50
N LYS A 68 2.43 6.06 -6.18
CA LYS A 68 1.98 5.78 -7.56
C LYS A 68 3.16 5.64 -8.53
N PHE A 69 4.17 6.50 -8.40
CA PHE A 69 5.40 6.43 -9.19
C PHE A 69 6.18 5.15 -8.93
N LEU A 70 6.40 4.79 -7.66
CA LEU A 70 7.14 3.58 -7.28
C LEU A 70 6.45 2.29 -7.74
N ILE A 71 5.11 2.25 -7.68
CA ILE A 71 4.32 1.15 -8.23
C ILE A 71 4.53 1.03 -9.74
N LYS A 72 4.42 2.15 -10.47
CA LYS A 72 4.62 2.17 -11.93
C LYS A 72 6.01 1.72 -12.35
N GLU A 73 7.02 2.14 -11.58
CA GLU A 73 8.42 1.76 -11.80
C GLU A 73 8.76 0.35 -11.29
N ASN A 74 7.82 -0.31 -10.59
CA ASN A 74 8.02 -1.57 -9.90
C ASN A 74 9.26 -1.56 -8.97
N LYS A 75 9.43 -0.47 -8.23
CA LYS A 75 10.55 -0.23 -7.31
C LYS A 75 10.06 -0.03 -5.89
N SER A 76 10.83 -0.55 -4.94
CA SER A 76 10.66 -0.19 -3.52
C SER A 76 11.23 1.21 -3.26
N PRO A 77 10.66 1.97 -2.31
CA PRO A 77 11.24 3.23 -1.89
C PRO A 77 12.63 3.02 -1.25
N ASN A 78 13.62 3.83 -1.64
CA ASN A 78 14.96 3.79 -1.03
C ASN A 78 14.98 4.32 0.42
N ILE A 79 14.00 5.14 0.78
CA ILE A 79 13.82 5.72 2.12
C ILE A 79 12.36 5.53 2.52
N PRO A 80 12.06 5.11 3.77
CA PRO A 80 10.69 5.02 4.25
C PRO A 80 9.90 6.30 3.99
N LEU A 81 8.72 6.17 3.37
CA LEU A 81 7.86 7.32 3.06
C LEU A 81 7.26 7.96 4.33
N PHE A 82 7.24 7.19 5.42
CA PHE A 82 6.78 7.62 6.74
C PHE A 82 7.89 7.28 7.76
N PRO A 83 8.92 8.12 7.91
CA PRO A 83 9.92 7.91 8.93
C PRO A 83 9.26 8.02 10.31
N ARG A 84 9.55 7.09 11.22
CA ARG A 84 9.18 7.22 12.62
C ARG A 84 10.02 8.37 13.19
N LYS A 85 9.38 9.35 13.83
CA LYS A 85 10.11 10.33 14.65
C LYS A 85 10.44 9.65 15.97
N ASP A 86 11.71 9.75 16.37
CA ASP A 86 12.16 9.41 17.72
C ASP A 86 11.55 10.37 18.76
#